data_AF-A0A712HL50-F1
#
_entry.id   AF-A0A712HL50-F1
#
_cell.length_a   1.000
_cell.length_b   1.000
_cell.length_c   1.000
_cell.angle_alpha   90.00
_cell.angle_beta   90.00
_cell.angle_gamma   90.00
#
_symmetry.space_group_name_H-M   'P 1'
#
loop_
_entity.id
_entity.type
_entity.pdbx_description
1 polymer ?
#
loop_
_entity_poly.entity_id
_entity_poly.type
_entity_poly.pdbx_seq_one_letter_code
_entity_poly.pdbx_strand_id
1 'polypeptide(L)'
;MSNTPIELKGSSFTLSVVHLHEAEPEVIRQALEDKIAQAPAFLKHAPVVINVSGLESPVNWPELHKIVTSTGLRIIGVSGCKDTSLKVEIDR
;
A
#
# COMPACT_ATOMS: atom_id res chain seq x y z
N MET A 1 3.80 -34.69 -20.72
CA MET A 1 4.11 -33.37 -20.12
C MET A 1 3.36 -32.33 -20.94
N SER A 2 2.53 -31.49 -20.32
CA SER A 2 1.74 -30.49 -21.04
C SER A 2 2.68 -29.40 -21.58
N ASN A 3 2.75 -29.25 -22.92
CA ASN A 3 3.49 -28.17 -23.60
C ASN A 3 2.72 -26.83 -23.55
N THR A 4 2.20 -26.45 -22.39
CA THR A 4 1.56 -25.14 -22.21
C THR A 4 2.64 -24.11 -21.90
N PRO A 5 2.68 -22.94 -22.57
CA PRO A 5 3.72 -21.93 -22.37
C PRO A 5 3.59 -21.16 -21.05
N ILE A 6 2.63 -21.53 -20.20
CA ILE A 6 2.34 -20.87 -18.92
C ILE A 6 2.15 -21.90 -17.81
N GLU A 7 2.50 -21.49 -16.59
CA GLU A 7 2.19 -22.18 -15.35
C GLU A 7 1.67 -21.16 -14.34
N LEU A 8 0.53 -21.46 -13.70
CA LEU A 8 0.02 -20.66 -12.59
C LEU A 8 0.27 -21.43 -11.29
N LYS A 9 1.15 -20.90 -10.44
CA LYS A 9 1.53 -21.52 -9.17
C LYS A 9 1.30 -20.56 -8.02
N GLY A 10 0.70 -21.05 -6.95
CA GLY A 10 0.66 -20.33 -5.68
C GLY A 10 2.04 -20.33 -5.03
N SER A 11 2.44 -19.22 -4.42
CA SER A 11 3.67 -19.11 -3.64
C SER A 11 3.46 -18.09 -2.52
N SER A 12 4.12 -18.32 -1.39
CA SER A 12 4.11 -17.39 -0.27
C SER A 12 5.20 -16.35 -0.45
N PHE A 13 4.85 -15.08 -0.28
CA PHE A 13 5.78 -13.95 -0.33
C PHE A 13 5.74 -13.20 0.99
N THR A 14 6.92 -12.82 1.51
CA THR A 14 7.02 -11.86 2.62
C THR A 14 7.03 -10.46 2.04
N LEU A 15 6.01 -9.66 2.37
CA LEU A 15 5.85 -8.29 1.88
C LEU A 15 5.87 -7.30 3.03
N SER A 16 6.43 -6.11 2.78
CA SER A 16 6.31 -4.97 3.69
C SER A 16 4.88 -4.43 3.66
N VAL A 17 4.27 -4.27 4.83
CA VAL A 17 2.91 -3.75 4.96
C VAL A 17 2.93 -2.44 5.75
N VAL A 18 2.50 -1.35 5.12
CA VAL A 18 2.30 -0.06 5.79
C VAL A 18 0.91 -0.05 6.39
N HIS A 19 0.83 -0.05 7.71
CA HIS A 19 -0.44 0.07 8.43
C HIS A 19 -0.76 1.55 8.64
N LEU A 20 -1.72 2.04 7.86
CA LEU A 20 -2.19 3.41 8.00
C LEU A 20 -3.19 3.51 9.14
N HIS A 21 -3.08 4.62 9.86
CA HIS A 21 -3.97 5.01 10.94
C HIS A 21 -4.49 6.41 10.62
N GLU A 22 -5.62 6.76 11.22
CA GLU A 22 -6.26 8.06 11.02
C GLU A 22 -5.31 9.21 11.36
N ALA A 23 -5.05 10.07 10.38
CA ALA A 23 -4.18 11.23 10.49
C ALA A 23 -4.37 12.14 9.28
N GLU A 24 -4.02 13.42 9.44
CA GLU A 24 -4.00 14.37 8.34
C GLU A 24 -3.03 13.91 7.22
N PRO A 25 -3.38 14.16 5.94
CA PRO A 25 -2.55 13.84 4.77
C PRO A 25 -1.04 14.13 4.92
N GLU A 26 -0.71 15.34 5.38
CA GLU A 26 0.70 15.76 5.54
C GLU A 26 1.39 15.08 6.74
N VAL A 27 0.63 14.69 7.77
CA VAL A 27 1.17 13.90 8.88
C VAL A 27 1.53 12.50 8.41
N ILE A 28 0.69 11.89 7.55
CA ILE A 28 0.99 10.60 6.92
C ILE A 28 2.25 10.70 6.06
N ARG A 29 2.35 11.75 5.23
CA ARG A 29 3.54 12.00 4.39
C ARG A 29 4.81 12.05 5.24
N GLN A 30 4.84 12.92 6.25
CA GLN A 30 6.01 13.12 7.10
C GLN A 30 6.40 11.82 7.82
N ALA A 31 5.43 11.09 8.35
CA ALA A 31 5.69 9.82 9.03
C ALA A 31 6.30 8.76 8.09
N LEU A 32 5.88 8.71 6.82
CA LEU A 32 6.46 7.82 5.82
C LEU A 32 7.91 8.22 5.49
N GLU A 33 8.16 9.52 5.26
CA GLU A 33 9.49 10.05 4.98
C GLU A 33 10.46 9.75 6.14
N ASP A 34 10.03 9.96 7.38
CA ASP A 34 10.81 9.67 8.58
C ASP A 34 11.14 8.18 8.69
N LYS A 35 10.16 7.31 8.40
CA LYS A 35 10.39 5.85 8.40
C LYS A 35 11.36 5.42 7.31
N ILE A 36 11.26 6.01 6.11
CA ILE A 36 12.19 5.75 5.02
C ILE A 36 13.61 6.20 5.39
N ALA A 37 13.74 7.37 6.01
CA ALA A 37 15.03 7.90 6.47
C ALA A 37 15.66 7.03 7.57
N GLN A 38 14.85 6.44 8.46
CA GLN A 38 15.30 5.51 9.49
C GLN A 38 15.81 4.17 8.91
N ALA A 39 15.21 3.68 7.83
CA ALA A 39 15.52 2.36 7.25
C ALA A 39 15.60 2.39 5.72
N PRO A 40 16.53 3.17 5.12
CA PRO A 40 16.56 3.41 3.68
C PRO A 40 16.85 2.13 2.88
N ALA A 41 17.65 1.20 3.43
CA ALA A 41 17.95 -0.08 2.80
C ALA A 41 16.70 -0.97 2.61
N PHE A 42 15.68 -0.79 3.44
CA PHE A 42 14.44 -1.57 3.38
C PHE A 42 13.31 -0.85 2.66
N LEU A 43 13.25 0.48 2.77
CA LEU A 43 12.07 1.25 2.37
C LEU A 43 12.27 2.13 1.14
N LYS A 44 13.52 2.44 0.75
CA LYS A 44 13.75 3.26 -0.45
C LYS A 44 13.26 2.50 -1.70
N HIS A 45 12.25 3.06 -2.37
CA HIS A 45 11.56 2.42 -3.50
C HIS A 45 10.94 1.06 -3.17
N ALA A 46 10.60 0.78 -1.92
CA ALA A 46 10.08 -0.53 -1.54
C ALA A 46 8.69 -0.80 -2.16
N PRO A 47 8.44 -2.02 -2.66
CA PRO A 47 7.09 -2.48 -2.93
C PRO A 47 6.37 -2.74 -1.60
N VAL A 48 5.22 -2.10 -1.41
CA VAL A 48 4.46 -2.17 -0.16
C VAL A 48 2.99 -2.49 -0.40
N VAL A 49 2.41 -3.26 0.53
CA VAL A 49 0.96 -3.37 0.67
C VAL A 49 0.51 -2.29 1.65
N ILE A 50 -0.55 -1.56 1.30
CA ILE A 50 -1.15 -0.56 2.18
C ILE A 50 -2.31 -1.21 2.93
N ASN A 51 -2.23 -1.26 4.25
CA ASN A 51 -3.33 -1.72 5.08
C ASN A 51 -4.17 -0.50 5.52
N VAL A 52 -5.44 -0.48 5.14
CA VAL A 52 -6.41 0.61 5.42
C VAL A 52 -7.40 0.27 6.54
N SER A 53 -7.18 -0.83 7.27
CA SER A 53 -8.12 -1.33 8.29
C SER A 53 -8.32 -0.43 9.50
N GLY A 54 -7.42 0.55 9.69
CA GLY A 54 -7.43 1.55 10.76
C GLY A 54 -7.80 2.96 10.31
N LEU A 55 -8.32 3.13 9.09
CA LEU A 55 -8.87 4.40 8.60
C LEU A 55 -10.39 4.42 8.79
N GLU A 56 -10.93 5.61 9.03
CA GLU A 56 -12.38 5.84 9.10
C GLU A 56 -12.93 6.33 7.75
N SER A 57 -14.15 5.92 7.42
CA SER A 57 -14.82 6.35 6.18
C SER A 57 -15.43 7.76 6.35
N PRO A 58 -15.42 8.61 5.30
CA PRO A 58 -14.91 8.34 3.95
C PRO A 58 -13.40 8.60 3.80
N VAL A 59 -12.70 7.70 3.11
CA VAL A 59 -11.27 7.85 2.79
C VAL A 59 -11.10 8.46 1.41
N ASN A 60 -10.34 9.55 1.29
CA ASN A 60 -9.95 10.11 -0.02
C ASN A 60 -8.79 9.29 -0.62
N TRP A 61 -9.13 8.20 -1.31
CA TRP A 61 -8.12 7.28 -1.84
C TRP A 61 -7.14 7.90 -2.85
N PRO A 62 -7.56 8.73 -3.84
CA PRO A 62 -6.65 9.35 -4.80
C PRO A 62 -5.58 10.23 -4.13
N GLU A 63 -5.98 10.99 -3.10
CA GLU A 63 -5.06 11.81 -2.31
C GLU A 63 -4.07 10.94 -1.53
N LEU A 64 -4.57 9.92 -0.84
CA LEU A 64 -3.74 9.00 -0.06
C LEU A 64 -2.75 8.24 -0.94
N HIS A 65 -3.19 7.74 -2.09
CA HIS A 65 -2.34 7.07 -3.07
C HIS A 65 -1.22 8.02 -3.55
N LYS A 66 -1.56 9.27 -3.86
CA LYS A 66 -0.57 10.29 -4.26
C LYS A 66 0.45 10.57 -3.15
N ILE A 67 0.01 10.66 -1.89
CA ILE A 67 0.90 10.89 -0.74
C ILE A 67 1.89 9.74 -0.61
N VAL A 68 1.41 8.51 -0.53
CA VAL A 68 2.27 7.33 -0.38
C VAL A 68 3.27 7.24 -1.53
N THR A 69 2.81 7.36 -2.78
CA THR A 69 3.69 7.25 -3.95
C THR A 69 4.69 8.40 -4.08
N SER A 70 4.34 9.59 -3.61
CA SER A 70 5.27 10.74 -3.61
C SER A 70 6.48 10.56 -2.69
N THR A 71 6.39 9.69 -1.67
CA THR A 71 7.54 9.30 -0.83
C THR A 71 8.50 8.32 -1.51
N GLY A 72 8.17 7.88 -2.73
CA GLY A 72 8.94 6.91 -3.51
C GLY A 72 8.55 5.45 -3.26
N LEU A 73 7.65 5.16 -2.31
CA LEU A 73 7.08 3.83 -2.11
C LEU A 73 6.23 3.39 -3.31
N ARG A 74 6.24 2.08 -3.60
CA ARG A 74 5.49 1.49 -4.71
C ARG A 74 4.34 0.65 -4.15
N ILE A 75 3.11 1.10 -4.34
CA ILE A 75 1.93 0.36 -3.89
C ILE A 75 1.73 -0.84 -4.82
N ILE A 76 1.75 -2.05 -4.25
CA ILE A 76 1.49 -3.31 -4.99
C ILE A 76 0.14 -3.96 -4.65
N GLY A 77 -0.55 -3.42 -3.64
CA GLY A 77 -1.87 -3.88 -3.24
C GLY A 77 -2.38 -3.16 -2.00
N VAL A 78 -3.67 -3.37 -1.72
CA VAL A 78 -4.34 -2.86 -0.52
C VAL A 78 -4.88 -4.04 0.28
N SER A 79 -4.77 -3.96 1.60
CA SER A 79 -5.31 -4.96 2.53
C SER A 79 -6.19 -4.29 3.59
N GLY A 80 -7.04 -5.08 4.26
CA GLY A 80 -7.83 -4.59 5.39
C GLY A 80 -8.98 -3.65 5.02
N CYS A 81 -9.33 -3.48 3.74
CA CYS A 81 -10.46 -2.68 3.30
C CYS A 81 -11.79 -3.31 3.75
N LYS A 82 -12.57 -2.57 4.54
CA LYS A 82 -13.89 -2.97 5.05
C LYS A 82 -15.04 -2.23 4.37
N ASP A 83 -14.75 -1.09 3.74
CA ASP A 83 -15.72 -0.24 3.06
C ASP A 83 -15.84 -0.65 1.58
N THR A 84 -17.07 -0.87 1.12
CA THR A 84 -17.36 -1.25 -0.27
C THR A 84 -17.15 -0.08 -1.23
N SER A 85 -17.44 1.15 -0.81
CA SER A 85 -17.24 2.35 -1.62
C SER A 85 -15.75 2.60 -1.86
N LEU A 86 -14.93 2.51 -0.81
CA LEU A 86 -13.48 2.58 -0.91
C LEU A 86 -12.91 1.47 -1.79
N LYS A 87 -13.43 0.23 -1.67
CA LYS A 87 -12.99 -0.87 -2.53
C LYS A 87 -13.22 -0.56 -4.02
N VAL A 88 -14.39 -0.03 -4.37
CA VAL A 88 -14.70 0.38 -5.75
C VAL A 88 -13.75 1.49 -6.22
N GLU A 89 -13.33 2.39 -5.33
CA GLU A 89 -12.38 3.45 -5.67
C GLU A 89 -10.95 2.93 -5.85
N ILE A 90 -10.52 1.93 -5.07
CA ILE A 90 -9.22 1.28 -5.20
C ILE A 90 -9.10 0.49 -6.50
N ASP A 91 -10.20 -0.14 -6.96
CA ASP A 91 -10.23 -0.98 -8.15
C ASP A 91 -10.31 -0.19 -9.48
N ARG A 92 -10.36 1.16 -9.44
CA ARG A 92 -10.38 2.05 -10.60
C ARG A 92 -8.99 2.40 -11.10
#